data_AF-A0A8W8NXD2-F1
#
_entry.id   AF-A0A8W8NXD2-F1
#
_cell.length_a   1.000
_cell.length_b   1.000
_cell.length_c   1.000
_cell.angle_alpha   90.00
_cell.angle_beta   90.00
_cell.angle_gamma   90.00
#
_symmetry.space_group_name_H-M   'P 1'
#
loop_
_entity.id
_entity.type
_entity.pdbx_description
1 polymer ?
#
loop_
_entity_poly.entity_id
_entity_poly.type
_entity_poly.pdbx_seq_one_letter_code
_entity_poly.pdbx_strand_id
1 'polypeptide(L)'
;MNEQLPLLIQGFRGSETNQDSATAQLQLINASKEFIQPASQLVSAANAAAPTVGDQAASMNMNQAVKTMTTALAELRTASGKAEEMCISLEVDAALDQLTELDRELEEYRRAADSGNLVPLPGETVEASAMKLGSTSKNVGSAMAQLLTAASQGNENYVGVAARDTANALRMLTEATRSVASTSEDIEVRRQVIDSARDVIDKSTHLLEETKRAMNDPENPENQARLNQVAKAVSSALNSCVNALPRQRDVDNAIRQITDSSQELASTKYPSTDRTFQEIQIENNNAAVNLNQAASDIVTASRGTPKQLAESSREYSSSYSEFIKSGLTMAGLSKDGDTQNQIVGGLKNVSMVSSKLLLAAKSVSANPNAPNTKNLLSQAARAVTESINQLINVCTVSAPGQKGCDNALRQIQGILNIIADISKVTVLEKPRTTMQ
;
A
#
# COMPACT_ATOMS: atom_id res chain seq x y z
N MET A 1 -15.42 45.02 7.08
CA MET A 1 -16.30 45.28 5.92
C MET A 1 -15.49 45.56 4.65
N ASN A 2 -14.50 46.47 4.65
CA ASN A 2 -13.67 46.79 3.47
C ASN A 2 -12.89 45.60 2.89
N GLU A 3 -12.53 44.60 3.70
CA GLU A 3 -11.84 43.38 3.22
C GLU A 3 -12.78 42.30 2.68
N GLN A 4 -14.05 42.30 3.12
CA GLN A 4 -15.01 41.23 2.84
C GLN A 4 -15.93 41.56 1.64
N LEU A 5 -16.16 42.86 1.37
CA LEU A 5 -16.94 43.32 0.22
C LEU A 5 -16.31 42.92 -1.14
N PRO A 6 -14.98 43.03 -1.35
CA PRO A 6 -14.35 42.58 -2.59
C PRO A 6 -14.51 41.07 -2.83
N LEU A 7 -14.43 40.26 -1.77
CA LEU A 7 -14.60 38.80 -1.85
C LEU A 7 -16.03 38.42 -2.26
N LEU A 8 -17.03 39.12 -1.74
CA LEU A 8 -18.43 38.93 -2.13
C LEU A 8 -18.66 39.29 -3.61
N ILE A 9 -18.10 40.41 -4.08
CA ILE A 9 -18.21 40.83 -5.48
C ILE A 9 -17.48 39.84 -6.40
N GLN A 10 -16.32 39.33 -5.98
CA GLN A 10 -15.58 38.33 -6.73
C GLN A 10 -16.35 37.01 -6.84
N GLY A 11 -16.92 36.52 -5.72
CA GLY A 11 -17.77 35.34 -5.72
C GLY A 11 -19.01 35.51 -6.61
N PHE A 12 -19.64 36.69 -6.56
CA PHE A 12 -20.79 37.01 -7.41
C PHE A 12 -20.44 36.98 -8.89
N ARG A 13 -19.36 37.67 -9.29
CA ARG A 13 -18.89 37.65 -10.70
C ARG A 13 -18.48 36.25 -11.16
N GLY A 14 -17.85 35.47 -10.28
CA GLY A 14 -17.50 34.07 -10.55
C GLY A 14 -18.74 33.23 -10.82
N SER A 15 -19.79 33.39 -10.01
CA SER A 15 -21.07 32.69 -10.19
C SER A 15 -21.87 33.16 -11.41
N GLU A 16 -21.80 34.45 -11.78
CA GLU A 16 -22.42 34.96 -13.01
C GLU A 16 -21.74 34.41 -14.27
N THR A 17 -20.41 34.30 -14.23
CA THR A 17 -19.63 33.83 -15.38
C THR A 17 -19.77 32.33 -15.59
N ASN A 18 -19.88 31.56 -14.49
CA ASN A 18 -20.00 30.11 -14.49
C ASN A 18 -21.24 29.65 -13.71
N GLN A 19 -22.43 29.92 -14.26
CA GLN A 19 -23.71 29.63 -13.60
C GLN A 19 -23.91 28.14 -13.29
N ASP A 20 -23.29 27.24 -14.05
CA ASP A 20 -23.39 25.78 -13.83
C ASP A 20 -22.30 25.21 -12.89
N SER A 21 -21.31 26.02 -12.49
CA SER A 21 -20.21 25.54 -11.64
C SER A 21 -20.61 25.54 -10.18
N ALA A 22 -20.69 24.34 -9.60
CA ALA A 22 -20.95 24.15 -8.17
C ALA A 22 -19.92 24.87 -7.29
N THR A 23 -18.65 24.86 -7.73
CA THR A 23 -17.56 25.56 -7.05
C THR A 23 -17.77 27.07 -6.99
N ALA A 24 -18.20 27.70 -8.09
CA ALA A 24 -18.44 29.14 -8.14
C ALA A 24 -19.65 29.55 -7.27
N GLN A 25 -20.70 28.72 -7.25
CA GLN A 25 -21.87 28.92 -6.40
C GLN A 25 -21.53 28.79 -4.90
N LEU A 26 -20.74 27.78 -4.52
CA LEU A 26 -20.27 27.61 -3.13
C LEU A 26 -19.40 28.78 -2.65
N GLN A 27 -18.53 29.31 -3.52
CA GLN A 27 -17.71 30.48 -3.19
C GLN A 27 -18.56 31.72 -2.89
N LEU A 28 -19.60 31.97 -3.68
CA LEU A 28 -20.56 33.06 -3.42
C LEU A 28 -21.28 32.88 -2.07
N ILE A 29 -21.69 31.66 -1.75
CA ILE A 29 -22.42 31.37 -0.51
C ILE A 29 -21.54 31.54 0.71
N ASN A 30 -20.30 31.04 0.67
CA ASN A 30 -19.32 31.24 1.74
C ASN A 30 -18.99 32.73 1.92
N ALA A 31 -18.74 33.45 0.83
CA ALA A 31 -18.49 34.90 0.89
C ALA A 31 -19.71 35.68 1.43
N SER A 32 -20.93 35.26 1.10
CA SER A 32 -22.17 35.85 1.62
C SER A 32 -22.30 35.63 3.12
N LYS A 33 -21.96 34.44 3.63
CA LYS A 33 -21.97 34.13 5.06
C LYS A 33 -20.93 34.92 5.84
N GLU A 34 -19.70 34.99 5.34
CA GLU A 34 -18.63 35.75 5.98
C GLU A 34 -18.93 37.26 5.98
N PHE A 35 -19.70 37.77 5.03
CA PHE A 35 -20.13 39.16 4.97
C PHE A 35 -21.26 39.52 5.96
N ILE A 36 -22.14 38.57 6.31
CA ILE A 36 -23.32 38.82 7.18
C ILE A 36 -22.91 39.32 8.57
N GLN A 37 -21.89 38.72 9.20
CA GLN A 37 -21.50 39.08 10.56
C GLN A 37 -20.94 40.51 10.67
N PRO A 38 -19.94 40.93 9.86
CA PRO A 38 -19.45 42.31 9.87
C PRO A 38 -20.52 43.34 9.51
N ALA A 39 -21.42 43.01 8.58
CA ALA A 39 -22.50 43.92 8.19
C ALA A 39 -23.56 44.08 9.30
N SER A 40 -23.87 43.01 10.03
CA SER A 40 -24.77 43.06 11.20
C SER A 40 -24.20 43.89 12.35
N GLN A 41 -22.88 43.84 12.55
CA GLN A 41 -22.18 44.69 13.51
C GLN A 41 -22.23 46.17 13.10
N LEU A 42 -22.06 46.47 11.81
CA LEU A 42 -22.19 47.83 11.29
C LEU A 42 -23.60 48.39 11.50
N VAL A 43 -24.64 47.60 11.21
CA VAL A 43 -26.05 47.96 11.45
C VAL A 43 -26.29 48.26 12.93
N SER A 44 -25.74 47.45 13.82
CA SER A 44 -25.85 47.66 15.28
C SER A 44 -25.14 48.96 15.72
N ALA A 45 -23.94 49.20 15.22
CA ALA A 45 -23.18 50.42 15.51
C ALA A 45 -23.86 51.68 14.96
N ALA A 46 -24.44 51.60 13.76
CA ALA A 46 -25.19 52.68 13.14
C ALA A 46 -26.50 52.97 13.89
N ASN A 47 -27.22 51.95 14.36
CA ASN A 47 -28.40 52.15 15.24
C ASN A 47 -28.02 52.84 16.56
N ALA A 48 -26.88 52.48 17.15
CA ALA A 48 -26.41 53.10 18.40
C ALA A 48 -25.94 54.56 18.19
N ALA A 49 -25.44 54.89 17.00
CA ALA A 49 -24.99 56.23 16.64
C ALA A 49 -26.10 57.15 16.10
N ALA A 50 -27.21 56.60 15.58
CA ALA A 50 -28.34 57.39 15.07
C ALA A 50 -28.88 58.48 16.03
N PRO A 51 -29.00 58.26 17.36
CA PRO A 51 -29.46 59.30 18.30
C PRO A 51 -28.42 60.37 18.63
N THR A 52 -27.14 60.20 18.26
CA THR A 52 -26.10 61.20 18.50
C THR A 52 -25.95 62.19 17.33
N VAL A 53 -26.66 61.95 16.22
CA VAL A 53 -26.69 62.84 15.05
C VAL A 53 -27.62 64.02 15.32
N GLY A 54 -27.03 65.21 15.47
CA GLY A 54 -27.78 66.44 15.76
C GLY A 54 -28.60 66.99 14.58
N ASP A 55 -28.25 66.62 13.34
CA ASP A 55 -29.05 66.97 12.16
C ASP A 55 -30.19 65.98 11.95
N GLN A 56 -31.42 66.49 11.98
CA GLN A 56 -32.63 65.68 11.89
C GLN A 56 -32.77 64.98 10.53
N ALA A 57 -32.34 65.63 9.44
CA ALA A 57 -32.37 65.04 8.10
C ALA A 57 -31.35 63.91 7.95
N ALA A 58 -30.10 64.11 8.40
CA ALA A 58 -29.09 63.06 8.44
C ALA A 58 -29.50 61.88 9.34
N SER A 59 -30.10 62.15 10.51
CA SER A 59 -30.60 61.10 11.42
C SER A 59 -31.73 60.27 10.77
N MET A 60 -32.69 60.91 10.08
CA MET A 60 -33.73 60.18 9.34
C MET A 60 -33.16 59.34 8.19
N ASN A 61 -32.23 59.89 7.40
CA ASN A 61 -31.56 59.16 6.32
C ASN A 61 -30.76 57.98 6.84
N MET A 62 -30.06 58.14 7.96
CA MET A 62 -29.29 57.08 8.61
C MET A 62 -30.21 55.97 9.13
N ASN A 63 -31.32 56.30 9.80
CA ASN A 63 -32.31 55.31 10.23
C ASN A 63 -32.92 54.55 9.06
N GLN A 64 -33.22 55.22 7.95
CA GLN A 64 -33.75 54.58 6.75
C GLN A 64 -32.73 53.66 6.08
N ALA A 65 -31.45 54.08 6.00
CA ALA A 65 -30.36 53.25 5.49
C ALA A 65 -30.14 52.01 6.36
N VAL A 66 -30.16 52.17 7.68
CA VAL A 66 -30.03 51.06 8.64
C VAL A 66 -31.19 50.07 8.53
N LYS A 67 -32.43 50.57 8.39
CA LYS A 67 -33.61 49.72 8.18
C LYS A 67 -33.49 48.91 6.88
N THR A 68 -33.11 49.57 5.79
CA THR A 68 -32.90 48.94 4.47
C THR A 68 -31.80 47.87 4.54
N MET A 69 -30.68 48.19 5.18
CA MET A 69 -29.56 47.27 5.38
C MET A 69 -29.97 46.06 6.24
N THR A 70 -30.81 46.27 7.26
CA THR A 70 -31.32 45.19 8.13
C THR A 70 -32.21 44.22 7.34
N THR A 71 -33.11 44.75 6.51
CA THR A 71 -33.96 43.92 5.63
C THR A 71 -33.12 43.15 4.61
N ALA A 72 -32.18 43.82 3.95
CA ALA A 72 -31.28 43.18 2.99
C ALA A 72 -30.42 42.08 3.62
N LEU A 73 -29.96 42.26 4.87
CA LEU A 73 -29.22 41.24 5.60
C LEU A 73 -30.10 40.05 6.01
N ALA A 74 -31.36 40.29 6.37
CA ALA A 74 -32.31 39.22 6.67
C ALA A 74 -32.60 38.38 5.42
N GLU A 75 -32.85 39.03 4.28
CA GLU A 75 -33.04 38.36 2.99
C GLU A 75 -31.78 37.60 2.55
N LEU A 76 -30.59 38.21 2.66
CA LEU A 76 -29.32 37.55 2.36
C LEU A 76 -29.10 36.33 3.25
N ARG A 77 -29.46 36.40 4.54
CA ARG A 77 -29.36 35.28 5.48
C ARG A 77 -30.31 34.15 5.12
N THR A 78 -31.56 34.48 4.76
CA THR A 78 -32.55 33.48 4.30
C THR A 78 -32.13 32.87 2.96
N ALA A 79 -31.65 33.67 2.01
CA ALA A 79 -31.18 33.20 0.71
C ALA A 79 -29.94 32.32 0.86
N SER A 80 -28.97 32.71 1.69
CA SER A 80 -27.77 31.91 1.98
C SER A 80 -28.11 30.61 2.69
N GLY A 81 -29.09 30.60 3.61
CA GLY A 81 -29.55 29.39 4.29
C GLY A 81 -30.30 28.42 3.38
N LYS A 82 -31.17 28.93 2.50
CA LYS A 82 -31.84 28.09 1.48
C LYS A 82 -30.86 27.55 0.45
N ALA A 83 -29.90 28.37 0.03
CA ALA A 83 -28.86 27.94 -0.88
C ALA A 83 -27.99 26.85 -0.23
N GLU A 84 -27.69 26.96 1.07
CA GLU A 84 -26.96 25.95 1.84
C GLU A 84 -27.65 24.58 1.88
N GLU A 85 -28.97 24.53 2.11
CA GLU A 85 -29.73 23.27 2.05
C GLU A 85 -29.68 22.61 0.65
N MET A 86 -29.58 23.41 -0.41
CA MET A 86 -29.41 22.93 -1.79
C MET A 86 -27.94 22.67 -2.17
N CYS A 87 -26.97 23.14 -1.37
CA CYS A 87 -25.53 23.06 -1.61
C CYS A 87 -24.85 21.78 -1.14
N ILE A 88 -25.57 20.92 -0.46
CA ILE A 88 -25.05 19.64 0.01
C ILE A 88 -24.69 18.74 -1.19
N SER A 89 -25.49 18.80 -2.27
CA SER A 89 -25.13 18.27 -3.60
C SER A 89 -23.89 18.98 -4.16
N LEU A 90 -23.80 20.30 -3.98
CA LEU A 90 -22.79 21.14 -4.61
C LEU A 90 -21.37 20.89 -4.06
N GLU A 91 -21.19 20.49 -2.79
CA GLU A 91 -19.86 20.12 -2.28
C GLU A 91 -19.35 18.80 -2.89
N VAL A 92 -20.24 17.82 -3.07
CA VAL A 92 -19.93 16.57 -3.76
C VAL A 92 -19.70 16.83 -5.26
N ASP A 93 -20.49 17.70 -5.87
CA ASP A 93 -20.33 18.11 -7.27
C ASP A 93 -19.02 18.87 -7.51
N ALA A 94 -18.65 19.79 -6.61
CA ALA A 94 -17.36 20.47 -6.66
C ALA A 94 -16.18 19.50 -6.49
N ALA A 95 -16.32 18.47 -5.63
CA ALA A 95 -15.34 17.41 -5.52
C ALA A 95 -15.21 16.61 -6.83
N LEU A 96 -16.34 16.25 -7.46
CA LEU A 96 -16.39 15.56 -8.76
C LEU A 96 -15.76 16.38 -9.90
N ASP A 97 -16.03 17.69 -9.95
CA ASP A 97 -15.39 18.61 -10.89
C ASP A 97 -13.87 18.62 -10.70
N GLN A 98 -13.42 18.68 -9.43
CA GLN A 98 -12.00 18.64 -9.11
C GLN A 98 -11.35 17.31 -9.52
N LEU A 99 -12.02 16.18 -9.31
CA LEU A 99 -11.53 14.86 -9.75
C LEU A 99 -11.39 14.77 -11.27
N THR A 100 -12.34 15.35 -12.01
CA THR A 100 -12.30 15.38 -13.47
C THR A 100 -11.07 16.17 -13.95
N GLU A 101 -10.76 17.29 -13.31
CA GLU A 101 -9.55 18.06 -13.62
C GLU A 101 -8.28 17.30 -13.23
N LEU A 102 -8.27 16.59 -12.10
CA LEU A 102 -7.13 15.75 -11.69
C LEU A 102 -6.87 14.60 -12.66
N ASP A 103 -7.91 13.95 -13.23
CA ASP A 103 -7.69 12.93 -14.28
C ASP A 103 -7.08 13.55 -15.54
N ARG A 104 -7.53 14.75 -15.92
CA ARG A 104 -6.97 15.51 -17.04
C ARG A 104 -5.50 15.83 -16.81
N GLU A 105 -5.13 16.28 -15.60
CA GLU A 105 -3.73 16.51 -15.21
C GLU A 105 -2.88 15.22 -15.28
N LEU A 106 -3.40 14.09 -14.80
CA LEU A 106 -2.71 12.80 -14.87
C LEU A 106 -2.48 12.32 -16.31
N GLU A 107 -3.44 12.56 -17.21
CA GLU A 107 -3.28 12.29 -18.63
C GLU A 107 -2.22 13.20 -19.28
N GLU A 108 -2.12 14.46 -18.85
CA GLU A 108 -1.02 15.35 -19.26
C GLU A 108 0.33 14.85 -18.76
N TYR A 109 0.41 14.38 -17.50
CA TYR A 109 1.62 13.75 -16.97
C TYR A 109 2.01 12.48 -17.74
N ARG A 110 1.03 11.67 -18.15
CA ARG A 110 1.26 10.47 -18.98
C ARG A 110 1.91 10.85 -20.30
N ARG A 111 1.34 11.82 -21.01
CA ARG A 111 1.88 12.31 -22.29
C ARG A 111 3.28 12.90 -22.13
N ALA A 112 3.51 13.67 -21.06
CA ALA A 112 4.82 14.24 -20.76
C ALA A 112 5.85 13.16 -20.39
N ALA A 113 5.44 12.09 -19.71
CA ALA A 113 6.29 10.94 -19.42
C ALA A 113 6.67 10.17 -20.70
N ASP A 114 5.70 9.94 -21.59
CA ASP A 114 5.90 9.27 -22.88
C ASP A 114 6.81 10.09 -23.82
N SER A 115 6.70 11.41 -23.79
CA SER A 115 7.54 12.30 -24.58
C SER A 115 8.91 12.60 -23.93
N GLY A 116 9.20 12.04 -22.75
CA GLY A 116 10.45 12.28 -22.01
C GLY A 116 10.62 13.69 -21.44
N ASN A 117 9.54 14.49 -21.38
CA ASN A 117 9.56 15.89 -20.90
C ASN A 117 9.22 16.03 -19.42
N LEU A 118 8.87 14.93 -18.74
CA LEU A 118 8.54 14.94 -17.32
C LEU A 118 9.83 14.94 -16.48
N VAL A 119 10.23 16.10 -15.98
CA VAL A 119 11.45 16.30 -15.18
C VAL A 119 11.15 16.59 -13.71
N PRO A 120 11.99 16.13 -12.78
CA PRO A 120 11.79 16.34 -11.36
C PRO A 120 12.04 17.80 -10.97
N LEU A 121 11.32 18.29 -9.97
CA LEU A 121 11.53 19.64 -9.44
C LEU A 121 12.80 19.71 -8.58
N PRO A 122 13.41 20.90 -8.43
CA PRO A 122 14.61 21.06 -7.60
C PRO A 122 14.38 20.58 -6.16
N GLY A 123 15.17 19.59 -5.71
CA GLY A 123 15.07 19.01 -4.37
C GLY A 123 14.19 17.77 -4.24
N GLU A 124 13.50 17.34 -5.32
CA GLU A 124 12.78 16.07 -5.33
C GLU A 124 13.75 14.89 -5.45
N THR A 125 13.60 13.92 -4.54
CA THR A 125 14.33 12.64 -4.60
C THR A 125 13.35 11.48 -4.80
N VAL A 126 13.85 10.35 -5.31
CA VAL A 126 13.05 9.13 -5.50
C VAL A 126 12.45 8.67 -4.17
N GLU A 127 13.24 8.74 -3.09
CA GLU A 127 12.83 8.28 -1.76
C GLU A 127 11.77 9.19 -1.14
N ALA A 128 11.95 10.51 -1.24
CA ALA A 128 10.99 11.47 -0.71
C ALA A 128 9.66 11.39 -1.48
N SER A 129 9.73 11.24 -2.80
CA SER A 129 8.56 11.11 -3.68
C SER A 129 7.78 9.83 -3.39
N ALA A 130 8.47 8.69 -3.25
CA ALA A 130 7.84 7.42 -2.92
C ALA A 130 7.19 7.42 -1.52
N MET A 131 7.85 8.04 -0.53
CA MET A 131 7.26 8.23 0.80
C MET A 131 6.04 9.16 0.77
N LYS A 132 6.10 10.26 0.00
CA LYS A 132 4.98 11.18 -0.19
C LYS A 132 3.78 10.47 -0.83
N LEU A 133 4.01 9.62 -1.85
CA LEU A 133 2.95 8.83 -2.46
C LEU A 133 2.34 7.83 -1.47
N GLY A 134 3.17 7.12 -0.69
CA GLY A 134 2.69 6.18 0.31
C GLY A 134 1.89 6.81 1.45
N SER A 135 2.26 8.02 1.90
CA SER A 135 1.52 8.75 2.94
C SER A 135 0.22 9.35 2.40
N THR A 136 0.25 9.96 1.22
CA THR A 136 -0.94 10.51 0.57
C THR A 136 -1.96 9.42 0.23
N SER A 137 -1.51 8.24 -0.22
CA SER A 137 -2.37 7.06 -0.43
C SER A 137 -3.12 6.65 0.85
N LYS A 138 -2.46 6.64 2.01
CA LYS A 138 -3.11 6.39 3.31
C LYS A 138 -4.10 7.49 3.68
N ASN A 139 -3.76 8.75 3.41
CA ASN A 139 -4.65 9.88 3.68
C ASN A 139 -5.93 9.78 2.83
N VAL A 140 -5.83 9.41 1.55
CA VAL A 140 -6.99 9.15 0.69
C VAL A 140 -7.83 8.01 1.28
N GLY A 141 -7.22 6.88 1.65
CA GLY A 141 -7.95 5.77 2.27
C GLY A 141 -8.71 6.18 3.55
N SER A 142 -8.11 7.04 4.38
CA SER A 142 -8.76 7.58 5.59
C SER A 142 -9.90 8.53 5.26
N ALA A 143 -9.71 9.46 4.32
CA ALA A 143 -10.75 10.41 3.90
C ALA A 143 -11.96 9.67 3.31
N MET A 144 -11.73 8.61 2.55
CA MET A 144 -12.78 7.76 2.02
C MET A 144 -13.53 6.95 3.07
N ALA A 145 -12.83 6.44 4.09
CA ALA A 145 -13.49 5.77 5.21
C ALA A 145 -14.40 6.74 5.98
N GLN A 146 -13.98 8.00 6.12
CA GLN A 146 -14.80 9.06 6.71
C GLN A 146 -16.01 9.40 5.83
N LEU A 147 -15.81 9.52 4.51
CA LEU A 147 -16.89 9.74 3.55
C LEU A 147 -17.93 8.61 3.59
N LEU A 148 -17.48 7.36 3.55
CA LEU A 148 -18.34 6.18 3.64
C LEU A 148 -19.16 6.16 4.94
N THR A 149 -18.51 6.52 6.05
CA THR A 149 -19.16 6.60 7.36
C THR A 149 -20.22 7.70 7.37
N ALA A 150 -19.90 8.90 6.88
CA ALA A 150 -20.82 10.02 6.79
C ALA A 150 -22.02 9.69 5.90
N ALA A 151 -21.78 9.06 4.74
CA ALA A 151 -22.82 8.63 3.81
C ALA A 151 -23.76 7.58 4.46
N SER A 152 -23.20 6.62 5.20
CA SER A 152 -24.00 5.58 5.87
C SER A 152 -24.86 6.12 7.01
N GLN A 153 -24.45 7.24 7.61
CA GLN A 153 -25.21 7.91 8.68
C GLN A 153 -26.26 8.88 8.14
N GLY A 154 -26.31 9.10 6.82
CA GLY A 154 -27.17 10.11 6.20
C GLY A 154 -26.86 11.53 6.67
N ASN A 155 -25.63 11.77 7.16
CA ASN A 155 -25.28 13.06 7.74
C ASN A 155 -24.72 14.00 6.67
N GLU A 156 -25.65 14.68 6.02
CA GLU A 156 -25.42 15.51 4.83
C GLU A 156 -24.27 16.52 4.97
N ASN A 157 -24.17 17.22 6.11
CA ASN A 157 -23.10 18.20 6.35
C ASN A 157 -21.71 17.55 6.45
N TYR A 158 -21.63 16.34 7.01
CA TYR A 158 -20.36 15.62 7.13
C TYR A 158 -19.94 14.98 5.81
N VAL A 159 -20.90 14.63 4.95
CA VAL A 159 -20.62 14.08 3.62
C VAL A 159 -19.93 15.11 2.73
N GLY A 160 -20.43 16.34 2.69
CA GLY A 160 -19.83 17.40 1.87
C GLY A 160 -18.39 17.73 2.31
N VAL A 161 -18.15 17.87 3.63
CA VAL A 161 -16.80 18.06 4.18
C VAL A 161 -15.89 16.88 3.84
N ALA A 162 -16.35 15.63 4.04
CA ALA A 162 -15.57 14.44 3.73
C ALA A 162 -15.28 14.29 2.23
N ALA A 163 -16.21 14.72 1.35
CA ALA A 163 -16.02 14.73 -0.09
C ALA A 163 -14.92 15.72 -0.50
N ARG A 164 -14.95 16.93 0.07
CA ARG A 164 -13.91 17.95 -0.13
C ARG A 164 -12.54 17.48 0.37
N ASP A 165 -12.50 16.87 1.55
CA ASP A 165 -11.26 16.34 2.12
C ASP A 165 -10.71 15.18 1.27
N THR A 166 -11.59 14.35 0.70
CA THR A 166 -11.22 13.30 -0.25
C THR A 166 -10.62 13.90 -1.54
N ALA A 167 -11.24 14.92 -2.12
CA ALA A 167 -10.71 15.61 -3.31
C ALA A 167 -9.34 16.26 -3.05
N ASN A 168 -9.16 16.88 -1.88
CA ASN A 168 -7.88 17.43 -1.45
C ASN A 168 -6.80 16.36 -1.27
N ALA A 169 -7.15 15.21 -0.69
CA ALA A 169 -6.23 14.09 -0.54
C ALA A 169 -5.80 13.53 -1.91
N LEU A 170 -6.73 13.45 -2.86
CA LEU A 170 -6.48 12.99 -4.22
C LEU A 170 -5.64 13.97 -5.04
N ARG A 171 -5.78 15.27 -4.81
CA ARG A 171 -4.86 16.27 -5.38
C ARG A 171 -3.43 16.05 -4.88
N MET A 172 -3.25 15.85 -3.58
CA MET A 172 -1.92 15.56 -3.01
C MET A 172 -1.34 14.25 -3.55
N LEU A 173 -2.18 13.23 -3.79
CA LEU A 173 -1.78 11.98 -4.45
C LEU A 173 -1.31 12.24 -5.89
N THR A 174 -2.06 13.04 -6.66
CA THR A 174 -1.75 13.40 -8.05
C THR A 174 -0.40 14.11 -8.16
N GLU A 175 -0.14 15.08 -7.26
CA GLU A 175 1.17 15.73 -7.15
C GLU A 175 2.28 14.74 -6.81
N ALA A 176 2.06 13.83 -5.85
CA ALA A 176 3.04 12.83 -5.46
C ALA A 176 3.32 11.83 -6.59
N THR A 177 2.31 11.45 -7.37
CA THR A 177 2.43 10.62 -8.57
C THR A 177 3.33 11.28 -9.60
N ARG A 178 3.16 12.59 -9.84
CA ARG A 178 4.05 13.36 -10.71
C ARG A 178 5.49 13.33 -10.20
N SER A 179 5.73 13.53 -8.90
CA SER A 179 7.08 13.47 -8.32
C SER A 179 7.71 12.08 -8.51
N VAL A 180 6.95 11.00 -8.30
CA VAL A 180 7.46 9.63 -8.53
C VAL A 180 7.73 9.36 -10.01
N ALA A 181 6.82 9.76 -10.90
CA ALA A 181 7.00 9.56 -12.34
C ALA A 181 8.17 10.38 -12.88
N SER A 182 8.37 11.61 -12.41
CA SER A 182 9.48 12.45 -12.87
C SER A 182 10.85 12.02 -12.35
N THR A 183 10.91 11.42 -11.15
CA THR A 183 12.15 10.92 -10.54
C THR A 183 12.52 9.50 -10.99
N SER A 184 11.65 8.79 -11.70
CA SER A 184 11.90 7.43 -12.16
C SER A 184 12.58 7.40 -13.54
N GLU A 185 13.67 6.65 -13.65
CA GLU A 185 14.38 6.42 -14.92
C GLU A 185 13.63 5.41 -15.83
N ASP A 186 12.84 4.53 -15.24
CA ASP A 186 12.15 3.43 -15.93
C ASP A 186 10.80 3.90 -16.48
N ILE A 187 10.63 3.86 -17.80
CA ILE A 187 9.39 4.29 -18.48
C ILE A 187 8.18 3.44 -18.08
N GLU A 188 8.37 2.15 -17.78
CA GLU A 188 7.28 1.27 -17.38
C GLU A 188 6.80 1.62 -15.96
N VAL A 189 7.72 1.98 -15.05
CA VAL A 189 7.34 2.50 -13.72
C VAL A 189 6.56 3.81 -13.85
N ARG A 190 7.03 4.71 -14.72
CA ARG A 190 6.38 6.01 -14.97
C ARG A 190 4.94 5.83 -15.44
N ARG A 191 4.71 4.95 -16.41
CA ARG A 191 3.36 4.63 -16.90
C ARG A 191 2.53 3.96 -15.82
N GLN A 192 3.08 2.94 -15.16
CA GLN A 192 2.34 2.16 -14.18
C GLN A 192 1.87 2.99 -12.99
N VAL A 193 2.69 3.92 -12.46
CA VAL A 193 2.30 4.78 -11.34
C VAL A 193 1.22 5.79 -11.75
N ILE A 194 1.30 6.34 -12.96
CA ILE A 194 0.29 7.27 -13.49
C ILE A 194 -1.03 6.54 -13.74
N ASP A 195 -0.99 5.39 -14.42
CA ASP A 195 -2.18 4.59 -14.70
C ASP A 195 -2.86 4.11 -13.39
N SER A 196 -2.07 3.74 -12.38
CA SER A 196 -2.61 3.37 -11.06
C SER A 196 -3.27 4.55 -10.35
N ALA A 197 -2.68 5.75 -10.44
CA ALA A 197 -3.27 6.96 -9.86
C ALA A 197 -4.58 7.34 -10.56
N ARG A 198 -4.66 7.15 -11.89
CA ARG A 198 -5.90 7.37 -12.64
C ARG A 198 -6.99 6.38 -12.26
N ASP A 199 -6.67 5.10 -12.08
CA ASP A 199 -7.64 4.13 -11.56
C ASP A 199 -8.12 4.51 -10.16
N VAL A 200 -7.25 5.07 -9.30
CA VAL A 200 -7.69 5.63 -8.00
C VAL A 200 -8.68 6.77 -8.21
N ILE A 201 -8.40 7.74 -9.08
CA ILE A 201 -9.30 8.88 -9.37
C ILE A 201 -10.64 8.40 -9.94
N ASP A 202 -10.63 7.46 -10.89
CA ASP A 202 -11.84 6.86 -11.48
C ASP A 202 -12.70 6.16 -10.42
N LYS A 203 -12.12 5.28 -9.60
CA LYS A 203 -12.87 4.62 -8.53
C LYS A 203 -13.35 5.59 -7.45
N SER A 204 -12.58 6.67 -7.20
CA SER A 204 -12.97 7.73 -6.26
C SER A 204 -14.16 8.55 -6.76
N THR A 205 -14.19 8.82 -8.07
CA THR A 205 -15.29 9.50 -8.75
C THR A 205 -16.57 8.68 -8.60
N HIS A 206 -16.51 7.39 -8.92
CA HIS A 206 -17.64 6.48 -8.69
C HIS A 206 -18.08 6.44 -7.21
N LEU A 207 -17.15 6.49 -6.25
CA LEU A 207 -17.51 6.50 -4.83
C LEU A 207 -18.33 7.74 -4.45
N LEU A 208 -17.94 8.90 -4.97
CA LEU A 208 -18.63 10.17 -4.71
C LEU A 208 -19.99 10.23 -5.41
N GLU A 209 -20.10 9.71 -6.64
CA GLU A 209 -21.38 9.55 -7.32
C GLU A 209 -22.33 8.63 -6.55
N GLU A 210 -21.83 7.50 -6.04
CA GLU A 210 -22.61 6.59 -5.21
C GLU A 210 -22.99 7.21 -3.86
N THR A 211 -22.10 8.01 -3.30
CA THR A 211 -22.38 8.79 -2.08
C THR A 211 -23.53 9.77 -2.35
N LYS A 212 -23.49 10.50 -3.46
CA LYS A 212 -24.58 11.39 -3.89
C LYS A 212 -25.89 10.64 -4.12
N ARG A 213 -25.86 9.47 -4.78
CA ARG A 213 -27.04 8.62 -4.98
C ARG A 213 -27.62 8.15 -3.65
N ALA A 214 -26.77 7.74 -2.72
CA ALA A 214 -27.19 7.29 -1.41
C ALA A 214 -27.84 8.39 -0.56
N MET A 215 -27.41 9.65 -0.75
CA MET A 215 -28.03 10.81 -0.10
C MET A 215 -29.39 11.16 -0.71
N ASN A 216 -29.56 10.99 -2.02
CA ASN A 216 -30.83 11.29 -2.69
C ASN A 216 -31.92 10.24 -2.40
N ASP A 217 -31.55 9.02 -2.02
CA ASP A 217 -32.47 7.93 -1.69
C ASP A 217 -32.01 7.16 -0.44
N PRO A 218 -32.08 7.75 0.78
CA PRO A 218 -31.50 7.17 1.99
C PRO A 218 -32.15 5.85 2.44
N GLU A 219 -33.39 5.59 2.04
CA GLU A 219 -34.16 4.41 2.45
C GLU A 219 -33.79 3.16 1.65
N ASN A 220 -32.99 3.30 0.59
CA ASN A 220 -32.61 2.18 -0.25
C ASN A 220 -31.56 1.27 0.41
N PRO A 221 -31.89 -0.01 0.67
CA PRO A 221 -31.01 -0.94 1.36
C PRO A 221 -29.77 -1.33 0.55
N GLU A 222 -29.76 -1.14 -0.78
CA GLU A 222 -28.63 -1.48 -1.64
C GLU A 222 -27.50 -0.43 -1.60
N ASN A 223 -27.79 0.79 -1.14
CA ASN A 223 -26.81 1.88 -1.08
C ASN A 223 -25.57 1.50 -0.28
N GLN A 224 -25.77 0.88 0.89
CA GLN A 224 -24.66 0.48 1.75
C GLN A 224 -23.79 -0.61 1.12
N ALA A 225 -24.40 -1.55 0.37
CA ALA A 225 -23.67 -2.58 -0.34
C ALA A 225 -22.82 -1.98 -1.49
N ARG A 226 -23.42 -1.08 -2.28
CA ARG A 226 -22.76 -0.39 -3.41
C ARG A 226 -21.60 0.49 -2.93
N LEU A 227 -21.82 1.30 -1.90
CA LEU A 227 -20.78 2.12 -1.28
C LEU A 227 -19.60 1.28 -0.77
N ASN A 228 -19.88 0.17 -0.08
CA ASN A 228 -18.84 -0.75 0.39
C ASN A 228 -18.05 -1.41 -0.75
N GLN A 229 -18.73 -1.78 -1.84
CA GLN A 229 -18.09 -2.36 -3.01
C GLN A 229 -17.12 -1.36 -3.67
N VAL A 230 -17.57 -0.12 -3.89
CA VAL A 230 -16.72 0.90 -4.51
C VAL A 230 -15.58 1.31 -3.58
N ALA A 231 -15.80 1.43 -2.27
CA ALA A 231 -14.74 1.71 -1.30
C ALA A 231 -13.64 0.61 -1.30
N LYS A 232 -14.02 -0.66 -1.45
CA LYS A 232 -13.05 -1.77 -1.65
C LYS A 232 -12.29 -1.63 -2.96
N ALA A 233 -12.96 -1.24 -4.04
CA ALA A 233 -12.32 -1.01 -5.33
C ALA A 233 -11.26 0.11 -5.21
N VAL A 234 -11.58 1.22 -4.55
CA VAL A 234 -10.59 2.28 -4.33
C VAL A 234 -9.43 1.80 -3.46
N SER A 235 -9.70 1.04 -2.40
CA SER A 235 -8.64 0.48 -1.55
C SER A 235 -7.68 -0.42 -2.35
N SER A 236 -8.21 -1.20 -3.30
CA SER A 236 -7.42 -2.02 -4.21
C SER A 236 -6.60 -1.17 -5.20
N ALA A 237 -7.19 -0.11 -5.75
CA ALA A 237 -6.51 0.83 -6.63
C ALA A 237 -5.36 1.56 -5.90
N LEU A 238 -5.60 2.02 -4.66
CA LEU A 238 -4.59 2.64 -3.80
C LEU A 238 -3.43 1.68 -3.52
N ASN A 239 -3.73 0.41 -3.22
CA ASN A 239 -2.71 -0.61 -3.02
C ASN A 239 -1.89 -0.85 -4.30
N SER A 240 -2.54 -0.83 -5.46
CA SER A 240 -1.87 -0.95 -6.77
C SER A 240 -0.94 0.23 -7.04
N CYS A 241 -1.37 1.45 -6.70
CA CYS A 241 -0.55 2.66 -6.80
C CYS A 241 0.70 2.60 -5.91
N VAL A 242 0.59 2.07 -4.69
CA VAL A 242 1.74 1.85 -3.79
C VAL A 242 2.65 0.73 -4.32
N ASN A 243 2.09 -0.33 -4.92
CA ASN A 243 2.87 -1.42 -5.50
C ASN A 243 3.63 -1.00 -6.77
N ALA A 244 3.14 0.02 -7.49
CA ALA A 244 3.82 0.59 -8.64
C ALA A 244 5.12 1.35 -8.27
N LEU A 245 5.35 1.63 -6.98
CA LEU A 245 6.59 2.24 -6.51
C LEU A 245 7.80 1.32 -6.80
N PRO A 246 8.95 1.87 -7.26
CA PRO A 246 10.14 1.07 -7.57
C PRO A 246 10.53 0.08 -6.46
N ARG A 247 10.50 0.55 -5.20
CA ARG A 247 10.82 -0.23 -4.00
C ARG A 247 9.94 -1.47 -3.83
N GLN A 248 8.65 -1.36 -4.15
CA GLN A 248 7.66 -2.42 -3.99
C GLN A 248 7.65 -3.34 -5.21
N ARG A 249 7.84 -2.78 -6.41
CA ARG A 249 7.92 -3.52 -7.68
C ARG A 249 9.03 -4.56 -7.68
N ASP A 250 10.22 -4.22 -7.20
CA ASP A 250 11.35 -5.17 -7.18
C ASP A 250 11.09 -6.36 -6.24
N VAL A 251 10.47 -6.10 -5.08
CA VAL A 251 10.04 -7.15 -4.15
C VAL A 251 8.93 -8.00 -4.77
N ASP A 252 7.96 -7.38 -5.46
CA ASP A 252 6.89 -8.09 -6.15
C ASP A 252 7.39 -8.94 -7.33
N ASN A 253 8.38 -8.45 -8.08
CA ASN A 253 9.02 -9.22 -9.14
C ASN A 253 9.76 -10.44 -8.56
N ALA A 254 10.46 -10.28 -7.44
CA ALA A 254 11.07 -11.40 -6.73
C ALA A 254 10.00 -12.40 -6.23
N ILE A 255 8.88 -11.94 -5.68
CA ILE A 255 7.77 -12.82 -5.27
C ILE A 255 7.20 -13.60 -6.45
N ARG A 256 6.97 -12.93 -7.59
CA ARG A 256 6.48 -13.57 -8.82
C ARG A 256 7.46 -14.64 -9.29
N GLN A 257 8.74 -14.31 -9.39
CA GLN A 257 9.77 -15.26 -9.80
C GLN A 257 9.81 -16.50 -8.88
N ILE A 258 9.72 -16.31 -7.55
CA ILE A 258 9.64 -17.43 -6.61
C ILE A 258 8.39 -18.28 -6.84
N THR A 259 7.25 -17.63 -7.08
CA THR A 259 5.96 -18.29 -7.34
C THR A 259 6.02 -19.11 -8.63
N ASP A 260 6.56 -18.54 -9.70
CA ASP A 260 6.70 -19.18 -11.00
C ASP A 260 7.62 -20.41 -10.90
N SER A 261 8.81 -20.26 -10.28
CA SER A 261 9.70 -21.40 -10.02
C SER A 261 9.07 -22.45 -9.10
N SER A 262 8.23 -22.04 -8.15
CA SER A 262 7.50 -22.99 -7.29
C SER A 262 6.43 -23.76 -8.07
N GLN A 263 5.80 -23.13 -9.05
CA GLN A 263 4.86 -23.81 -9.95
C GLN A 263 5.60 -24.77 -10.89
N GLU A 264 6.82 -24.44 -11.33
CA GLU A 264 7.68 -25.37 -12.06
C GLU A 264 8.03 -26.62 -11.23
N LEU A 265 8.24 -26.49 -9.91
CA LEU A 265 8.41 -27.65 -9.00
C LEU A 265 7.20 -28.60 -9.02
N ALA A 266 5.99 -28.10 -9.30
CA ALA A 266 4.79 -28.93 -9.42
C ALA A 266 4.72 -29.66 -10.77
N SER A 267 5.42 -29.17 -11.80
CA SER A 267 5.46 -29.81 -13.12
C SER A 267 6.36 -31.04 -13.20
N THR A 268 7.19 -31.28 -12.17
CA THR A 268 8.04 -32.48 -12.01
C THR A 268 9.00 -32.73 -13.19
N LYS A 269 9.38 -31.68 -13.92
CA LYS A 269 10.39 -31.76 -14.97
C LYS A 269 11.78 -31.64 -14.35
N TYR A 270 12.55 -32.72 -14.43
CA TYR A 270 13.92 -32.75 -13.91
C TYR A 270 14.91 -32.31 -14.99
N PRO A 271 15.81 -31.35 -14.70
CA PRO A 271 16.89 -30.99 -15.61
C PRO A 271 17.80 -32.20 -15.88
N SER A 272 18.11 -32.48 -17.14
CA SER A 272 19.12 -33.46 -17.50
C SER A 272 20.52 -32.90 -17.26
N THR A 273 21.41 -33.71 -16.71
CA THR A 273 22.81 -33.34 -16.48
C THR A 273 23.71 -34.56 -16.65
N ASP A 274 24.91 -34.34 -17.17
CA ASP A 274 25.97 -35.36 -17.25
C ASP A 274 26.85 -35.38 -15.98
N ARG A 275 26.57 -34.48 -15.03
CA ARG A 275 27.34 -34.32 -13.78
C ARG A 275 26.86 -35.29 -12.71
N THR A 276 27.77 -35.62 -11.80
CA THR A 276 27.50 -36.55 -10.71
C THR A 276 26.67 -35.91 -9.60
N PHE A 277 26.01 -36.75 -8.78
CA PHE A 277 25.24 -36.28 -7.63
C PHE A 277 26.09 -35.46 -6.66
N GLN A 278 27.35 -35.83 -6.45
CA GLN A 278 28.27 -35.14 -5.53
C GLN A 278 28.62 -33.73 -6.04
N GLU A 279 28.84 -33.57 -7.34
CA GLU A 279 29.11 -32.26 -7.93
C GLU A 279 27.92 -31.30 -7.79
N ILE A 280 26.71 -31.80 -8.06
CA ILE A 280 25.48 -31.00 -7.90
C ILE A 280 25.18 -30.74 -6.42
N GLN A 281 25.52 -31.66 -5.52
CA GLN A 281 25.38 -31.44 -4.07
C GLN A 281 26.28 -30.32 -3.55
N ILE A 282 27.54 -30.25 -4.01
CA ILE A 282 28.44 -29.14 -3.66
C ILE A 282 27.87 -27.81 -4.16
N GLU A 283 27.37 -27.79 -5.40
CA GLU A 283 26.71 -26.62 -5.97
C GLU A 283 25.45 -26.22 -5.19
N ASN A 284 24.61 -27.19 -4.83
CA ASN A 284 23.41 -26.94 -4.02
C ASN A 284 23.77 -26.40 -2.63
N ASN A 285 24.82 -26.90 -1.99
CA ASN A 285 25.31 -26.40 -0.70
C ASN A 285 25.83 -24.97 -0.81
N ASN A 286 26.58 -24.63 -1.87
CA ASN A 286 27.06 -23.27 -2.10
C ASN A 286 25.89 -22.31 -2.35
N ALA A 287 24.94 -22.71 -3.21
CA ALA A 287 23.72 -21.94 -3.46
C ALA A 287 22.89 -21.75 -2.18
N ALA A 288 22.85 -22.75 -1.30
CA ALA A 288 22.18 -22.67 -0.01
C ALA A 288 22.82 -21.65 0.94
N VAL A 289 24.16 -21.58 0.97
CA VAL A 289 24.89 -20.57 1.74
C VAL A 289 24.58 -19.17 1.21
N ASN A 290 24.62 -18.98 -0.11
CA ASN A 290 24.28 -17.70 -0.75
C ASN A 290 22.83 -17.29 -0.45
N LEU A 291 21.89 -18.24 -0.54
CA LEU A 291 20.47 -18.00 -0.24
C LEU A 291 20.24 -17.63 1.23
N ASN A 292 20.94 -18.29 2.17
CA ASN A 292 20.91 -17.95 3.60
C ASN A 292 21.45 -16.56 3.88
N GLN A 293 22.55 -16.19 3.22
CA GLN A 293 23.13 -14.85 3.33
C GLN A 293 22.15 -13.81 2.78
N ALA A 294 21.62 -14.03 1.57
CA ALA A 294 20.65 -13.14 0.96
C ALA A 294 19.37 -12.99 1.81
N ALA A 295 18.92 -14.05 2.49
CA ALA A 295 17.79 -13.97 3.44
C ALA A 295 18.10 -13.01 4.61
N SER A 296 19.33 -13.05 5.12
CA SER A 296 19.82 -12.18 6.20
C SER A 296 20.00 -10.74 5.72
N ASP A 297 20.45 -10.57 4.48
CA ASP A 297 20.60 -9.27 3.84
C ASP A 297 19.24 -8.59 3.65
N ILE A 298 18.17 -9.31 3.32
CA ILE A 298 16.81 -8.76 3.24
C ILE A 298 16.40 -8.15 4.59
N VAL A 299 16.68 -8.85 5.70
CA VAL A 299 16.34 -8.35 7.05
C VAL A 299 17.11 -7.07 7.35
N THR A 300 18.39 -7.01 6.96
CA THR A 300 19.24 -5.84 7.17
C THR A 300 18.81 -4.67 6.27
N ALA A 301 18.61 -4.93 4.98
CA ALA A 301 18.19 -3.97 3.98
C ALA A 301 16.79 -3.41 4.23
N SER A 302 15.91 -4.19 4.88
CA SER A 302 14.59 -3.69 5.30
C SER A 302 14.65 -2.52 6.27
N ARG A 303 15.78 -2.36 6.99
CA ARG A 303 16.06 -1.24 7.90
C ARG A 303 16.79 -0.09 7.21
N GLY A 304 17.30 -0.32 6.00
CA GLY A 304 18.10 0.61 5.22
C GLY A 304 17.28 1.35 4.16
N THR A 305 17.93 1.68 3.05
CA THR A 305 17.30 2.46 1.97
C THR A 305 16.45 1.58 1.04
N PRO A 306 15.48 2.19 0.34
CA PRO A 306 14.69 1.50 -0.70
C PRO A 306 15.54 0.74 -1.73
N LYS A 307 16.66 1.33 -2.15
CA LYS A 307 17.59 0.74 -3.12
C LYS A 307 18.25 -0.53 -2.58
N GLN A 308 18.69 -0.52 -1.32
CA GLN A 308 19.29 -1.70 -0.68
C GLN A 308 18.30 -2.87 -0.62
N LEU A 309 17.03 -2.59 -0.29
CA LEU A 309 16.02 -3.66 -0.24
C LEU A 309 15.69 -4.21 -1.63
N ALA A 310 15.62 -3.36 -2.64
CA ALA A 310 15.41 -3.77 -4.02
C ALA A 310 16.56 -4.67 -4.51
N GLU A 311 17.82 -4.24 -4.32
CA GLU A 311 19.01 -5.02 -4.68
C GLU A 311 19.05 -6.37 -3.94
N SER A 312 18.83 -6.35 -2.61
CA SER A 312 18.80 -7.56 -1.80
C SER A 312 17.68 -8.54 -2.20
N SER A 313 16.51 -8.02 -2.61
CA SER A 313 15.40 -8.86 -3.07
C SER A 313 15.69 -9.53 -4.42
N ARG A 314 16.37 -8.81 -5.34
CA ARG A 314 16.82 -9.39 -6.62
C ARG A 314 17.90 -10.45 -6.40
N GLU A 315 18.89 -10.16 -5.54
CA GLU A 315 19.95 -11.09 -5.18
C GLU A 315 19.39 -12.37 -4.55
N TYR A 316 18.41 -12.22 -3.65
CA TYR A 316 17.69 -13.32 -3.04
C TYR A 316 16.96 -14.18 -4.06
N SER A 317 16.25 -13.55 -5.00
CA SER A 317 15.52 -14.25 -6.06
C SER A 317 16.46 -15.03 -7.00
N SER A 318 17.60 -14.43 -7.34
CA SER A 318 18.66 -15.08 -8.13
C SER A 318 19.23 -16.30 -7.40
N SER A 319 19.66 -16.12 -6.14
CA SER A 319 20.19 -17.20 -5.29
C SER A 319 19.16 -18.32 -5.08
N TYR A 320 17.89 -17.96 -4.93
CA TYR A 320 16.79 -18.91 -4.82
C TYR A 320 16.64 -19.74 -6.10
N SER A 321 16.64 -19.09 -7.27
CA SER A 321 16.52 -19.79 -8.55
C SER A 321 17.66 -20.78 -8.78
N GLU A 322 18.89 -20.42 -8.41
CA GLU A 322 20.05 -21.31 -8.48
C GLU A 322 19.89 -22.51 -7.52
N PHE A 323 19.50 -22.25 -6.27
CA PHE A 323 19.26 -23.29 -5.28
C PHE A 323 18.18 -24.28 -5.70
N ILE A 324 17.04 -23.78 -6.21
CA ILE A 324 15.93 -24.61 -6.69
C ILE A 324 16.35 -25.45 -7.89
N LYS A 325 17.06 -24.86 -8.87
CA LYS A 325 17.55 -25.56 -10.05
C LYS A 325 18.51 -26.70 -9.68
N SER A 326 19.46 -26.44 -8.79
CA SER A 326 20.41 -27.45 -8.33
C SER A 326 19.70 -28.55 -7.53
N GLY A 327 18.77 -28.20 -6.64
CA GLY A 327 17.96 -29.17 -5.90
C GLY A 327 17.08 -30.04 -6.79
N LEU A 328 16.44 -29.47 -7.82
CA LEU A 328 15.67 -30.22 -8.82
C LEU A 328 16.56 -31.18 -9.61
N THR A 329 17.76 -30.75 -9.97
CA THR A 329 18.74 -31.60 -10.64
C THR A 329 19.15 -32.78 -9.75
N MET A 330 19.36 -32.54 -8.44
CA MET A 330 19.60 -33.63 -7.48
C MET A 330 18.42 -34.60 -7.36
N ALA A 331 17.19 -34.08 -7.34
CA ALA A 331 15.99 -34.91 -7.33
C ALA A 331 15.90 -35.79 -8.60
N GLY A 332 16.32 -35.27 -9.76
CA GLY A 332 16.38 -36.03 -11.01
C GLY A 332 17.47 -37.11 -11.05
N LEU A 333 18.60 -36.87 -10.38
CA LEU A 333 19.70 -37.83 -10.25
C LEU A 333 19.41 -38.93 -9.20
N SER A 334 18.44 -38.70 -8.31
CA SER A 334 18.02 -39.71 -7.33
C SER A 334 17.30 -40.87 -8.02
N LYS A 335 17.83 -42.09 -7.83
CA LYS A 335 17.20 -43.33 -8.30
C LYS A 335 16.09 -43.82 -7.36
N ASP A 336 16.05 -43.28 -6.14
CA ASP A 336 15.05 -43.60 -5.11
C ASP A 336 13.90 -42.59 -5.16
N GLY A 337 12.69 -43.08 -5.41
CA GLY A 337 11.48 -42.25 -5.51
C GLY A 337 11.12 -41.58 -4.20
N ASP A 338 11.44 -42.21 -3.05
CA ASP A 338 11.20 -41.62 -1.73
C ASP A 338 12.14 -40.44 -1.48
N THR A 339 13.45 -40.60 -1.72
CA THR A 339 14.40 -39.48 -1.69
C THR A 339 14.02 -38.37 -2.66
N GLN A 340 13.62 -38.71 -3.89
CA GLN A 340 13.20 -37.72 -4.88
C GLN A 340 12.01 -36.89 -4.35
N ASN A 341 11.00 -37.55 -3.79
CA ASN A 341 9.84 -36.89 -3.18
C ASN A 341 10.22 -36.04 -1.97
N GLN A 342 11.17 -36.49 -1.14
CA GLN A 342 11.66 -35.72 0.00
C GLN A 342 12.41 -34.45 -0.43
N ILE A 343 13.27 -34.53 -1.45
CA ILE A 343 13.98 -33.36 -2.00
C ILE A 343 12.97 -32.37 -2.59
N VAL A 344 12.03 -32.83 -3.43
CA VAL A 344 10.99 -31.97 -4.01
C VAL A 344 10.09 -31.36 -2.93
N GLY A 345 9.72 -32.13 -1.91
CA GLY A 345 8.94 -31.64 -0.76
C GLY A 345 9.67 -30.55 0.02
N GLY A 346 10.97 -30.74 0.28
CA GLY A 346 11.82 -29.74 0.91
C GLY A 346 11.96 -28.47 0.06
N LEU A 347 12.13 -28.61 -1.26
CA LEU A 347 12.18 -27.47 -2.19
C LEU A 347 10.88 -26.66 -2.14
N LYS A 348 9.72 -27.33 -2.18
CA LYS A 348 8.41 -26.67 -2.05
C LYS A 348 8.25 -25.95 -0.72
N ASN A 349 8.74 -26.54 0.37
CA ASN A 349 8.71 -25.89 1.67
C ASN A 349 9.58 -24.63 1.68
N VAL A 350 10.82 -24.71 1.16
CA VAL A 350 11.72 -23.55 0.97
C VAL A 350 11.02 -22.46 0.16
N SER A 351 10.42 -22.78 -1.00
CA SER A 351 9.65 -21.82 -1.80
C SER A 351 8.56 -21.10 -1.00
N MET A 352 7.80 -21.84 -0.19
CA MET A 352 6.72 -21.28 0.62
C MET A 352 7.24 -20.30 1.68
N VAL A 353 8.28 -20.68 2.43
CA VAL A 353 8.87 -19.80 3.45
C VAL A 353 9.61 -18.61 2.84
N SER A 354 10.22 -18.78 1.66
CA SER A 354 10.85 -17.71 0.88
C SER A 354 9.84 -16.67 0.39
N SER A 355 8.67 -17.10 -0.11
CA SER A 355 7.58 -16.19 -0.48
C SER A 355 7.06 -15.41 0.74
N LYS A 356 6.89 -16.08 1.89
CA LYS A 356 6.51 -15.42 3.16
C LYS A 356 7.56 -14.39 3.62
N LEU A 357 8.85 -14.67 3.44
CA LEU A 357 9.93 -13.73 3.75
C LEU A 357 9.81 -12.45 2.92
N LEU A 358 9.66 -12.57 1.59
CA LEU A 358 9.51 -11.41 0.72
C LEU A 358 8.22 -10.63 1.00
N LEU A 359 7.11 -11.31 1.30
CA LEU A 359 5.86 -10.65 1.72
C LEU A 359 6.03 -9.88 3.04
N ALA A 360 6.76 -10.43 4.01
CA ALA A 360 7.09 -9.73 5.25
C ALA A 360 7.99 -8.52 4.98
N ALA A 361 8.96 -8.65 4.08
CA ALA A 361 9.85 -7.55 3.68
C ALA A 361 9.07 -6.43 2.97
N LYS A 362 8.12 -6.81 2.10
CA LYS A 362 7.17 -5.91 1.45
C LYS A 362 6.35 -5.11 2.46
N SER A 363 5.79 -5.80 3.46
CA SER A 363 4.99 -5.19 4.53
C SER A 363 5.81 -4.22 5.40
N VAL A 364 7.02 -4.61 5.83
CA VAL A 364 7.95 -3.73 6.55
C VAL A 364 8.31 -2.51 5.70
N SER A 365 8.51 -2.69 4.40
CA SER A 365 8.82 -1.60 3.49
C SER A 365 7.66 -0.62 3.31
N ALA A 366 6.41 -1.11 3.25
CA ALA A 366 5.23 -0.27 3.08
C ALA A 366 4.85 0.46 4.39
N ASN A 367 5.18 -0.14 5.55
CA ASN A 367 4.94 0.47 6.84
C ASN A 367 6.04 0.13 7.87
N PRO A 368 7.18 0.85 7.87
CA PRO A 368 8.29 0.59 8.78
C PRO A 368 7.97 0.77 10.27
N ASN A 369 6.91 1.54 10.57
CA ASN A 369 6.47 1.87 11.91
C ASN A 369 5.35 0.95 12.42
N ALA A 370 4.83 0.03 11.59
CA ALA A 370 3.80 -0.90 12.02
C ALA A 370 4.35 -1.85 13.10
N PRO A 371 3.62 -2.03 14.21
CA PRO A 371 4.03 -2.95 15.27
C PRO A 371 4.18 -4.37 14.71
N ASN A 372 5.12 -5.13 15.27
CA ASN A 372 5.41 -6.53 14.94
C ASN A 372 5.95 -6.85 13.53
N THR A 373 5.88 -5.95 12.55
CA THR A 373 6.35 -6.23 11.17
C THR A 373 7.83 -6.63 11.10
N LYS A 374 8.70 -5.94 11.85
CA LYS A 374 10.14 -6.28 11.94
C LYS A 374 10.40 -7.65 12.57
N ASN A 375 9.59 -8.03 13.56
CA ASN A 375 9.69 -9.33 14.23
C ASN A 375 9.23 -10.45 13.26
N LEU A 376 8.10 -10.25 12.57
CA LEU A 376 7.61 -11.17 11.55
C LEU A 376 8.64 -11.40 10.44
N LEU A 377 9.29 -10.33 9.97
CA LEU A 377 10.36 -10.43 8.98
C LEU A 377 11.54 -11.26 9.47
N SER A 378 11.99 -11.03 10.71
CA SER A 378 13.10 -11.78 11.30
C SER A 378 12.75 -13.26 11.53
N GLN A 379 11.50 -13.56 11.90
CA GLN A 379 11.00 -14.92 12.03
C GLN A 379 10.92 -15.63 10.67
N ALA A 380 10.44 -14.94 9.62
CA ALA A 380 10.39 -15.49 8.28
C ALA A 380 11.78 -15.82 7.74
N ALA A 381 12.78 -14.96 7.97
CA ALA A 381 14.17 -15.22 7.56
C ALA A 381 14.75 -16.45 8.27
N ARG A 382 14.50 -16.61 9.58
CA ARG A 382 14.92 -17.81 10.32
C ARG A 382 14.25 -19.09 9.79
N ALA A 383 12.96 -19.02 9.47
CA ALA A 383 12.22 -20.16 8.91
C ALA A 383 12.77 -20.59 7.54
N VAL A 384 13.21 -19.63 6.71
CA VAL A 384 13.94 -19.89 5.46
C VAL A 384 15.23 -20.65 5.75
N THR A 385 16.05 -20.15 6.67
CA THR A 385 17.33 -20.80 7.01
C THR A 385 17.15 -22.21 7.57
N GLU A 386 16.17 -22.41 8.44
CA GLU A 386 15.86 -23.73 8.98
C GLU A 386 15.42 -24.69 7.86
N SER A 387 14.55 -24.24 6.96
CA SER A 387 14.05 -25.06 5.85
C SER A 387 15.15 -25.43 4.85
N ILE A 388 16.07 -24.51 4.57
CA ILE A 388 17.25 -24.77 3.73
C ILE A 388 18.16 -25.81 4.39
N ASN A 389 18.47 -25.66 5.67
CA ASN A 389 19.32 -26.60 6.41
C ASN A 389 18.69 -28.00 6.49
N GLN A 390 17.38 -28.08 6.69
CA GLN A 390 16.64 -29.35 6.65
C GLN A 390 16.78 -30.02 5.27
N LEU A 391 16.64 -29.27 4.18
CA LEU A 391 16.80 -29.80 2.82
C LEU A 391 18.25 -30.22 2.52
N ILE A 392 19.26 -29.44 2.91
CA ILE A 392 20.67 -29.84 2.78
C ILE A 392 20.92 -31.18 3.49
N ASN A 393 20.37 -31.34 4.70
CA ASN A 393 20.50 -32.59 5.44
C ASN A 393 19.88 -33.76 4.66
N VAL A 394 18.67 -33.59 4.12
CA VAL A 394 18.01 -34.59 3.25
C VAL A 394 18.88 -34.95 2.04
N CYS A 395 19.42 -33.94 1.35
CA CYS A 395 20.31 -34.12 0.21
C CYS A 395 21.61 -34.86 0.59
N THR A 396 22.15 -34.60 1.78
CA THR A 396 23.39 -35.20 2.29
C THR A 396 23.22 -36.67 2.66
N VAL A 397 22.17 -37.00 3.44
CA VAL A 397 21.88 -38.39 3.82
C VAL A 397 21.40 -39.23 2.64
N SER A 398 20.89 -38.59 1.60
CA SER A 398 20.38 -39.25 0.40
C SER A 398 21.43 -39.44 -0.69
N ALA A 399 22.69 -39.07 -0.45
CA ALA A 399 23.75 -39.29 -1.43
C ALA A 399 23.86 -40.78 -1.83
N PRO A 400 24.02 -41.10 -3.13
CA PRO A 400 24.12 -42.48 -3.59
C PRO A 400 25.23 -43.25 -2.85
N GLY A 401 24.87 -44.34 -2.16
CA GLY A 401 25.78 -45.15 -1.36
C GLY A 401 25.83 -44.79 0.14
N GLN A 402 25.46 -43.57 0.54
CA GLN A 402 25.49 -43.10 1.94
C GLN A 402 24.51 -43.89 2.82
N LYS A 403 23.27 -44.10 2.35
CA LYS A 403 22.27 -44.95 3.04
C LYS A 403 22.77 -46.38 3.27
N GLY A 404 23.56 -46.91 2.33
CA GLY A 404 24.17 -48.24 2.43
C GLY A 404 25.28 -48.27 3.47
N CYS A 405 26.16 -47.28 3.46
CA CYS A 405 27.21 -47.11 4.46
C CYS A 405 26.64 -46.92 5.87
N ASP A 406 25.62 -46.06 6.05
CA ASP A 406 24.98 -45.82 7.35
C ASP A 406 24.28 -47.07 7.90
N ASN A 407 23.63 -47.86 7.04
CA ASN A 407 23.03 -49.12 7.43
C ASN A 407 24.10 -50.13 7.84
N ALA A 408 25.19 -50.24 7.08
CA ALA A 408 26.32 -51.09 7.45
C ALA A 408 26.96 -50.66 8.78
N LEU A 409 27.12 -49.36 9.02
CA LEU A 409 27.70 -48.81 10.24
C LEU A 409 26.79 -49.06 11.46
N ARG A 410 25.48 -48.91 11.32
CA ARG A 410 24.49 -49.30 12.36
C ARG A 410 24.54 -50.79 12.67
N GLN A 411 24.65 -51.63 11.65
CA GLN A 411 24.76 -53.09 11.87
C GLN A 411 26.06 -53.44 12.59
N ILE A 412 27.19 -52.82 12.22
CA ILE A 412 28.47 -52.99 12.91
C ILE A 412 28.37 -52.53 14.37
N GLN A 413 27.74 -51.38 14.65
CA GLN A 413 27.52 -50.90 16.02
C GLN A 413 26.62 -51.83 16.83
N GLY A 414 25.57 -52.38 16.22
CA GLY A 414 24.71 -53.40 16.86
C GLY A 414 25.49 -54.65 17.24
N ILE A 415 26.35 -55.14 16.33
CA ILE A 415 27.22 -56.28 16.60
C ILE A 415 28.24 -55.96 17.71
N LEU A 416 28.84 -54.77 17.70
CA LEU A 416 29.78 -54.35 18.75
C LEU A 416 29.13 -54.31 20.14
N ASN A 417 27.88 -53.86 20.24
CA ASN A 417 27.14 -53.87 21.50
C ASN A 417 26.86 -55.30 21.99
N ILE A 418 26.49 -56.21 21.09
CA ILE A 418 26.30 -57.64 21.42
C ILE A 418 27.62 -58.27 21.90
N ILE A 419 28.73 -58.00 21.22
CA ILE A 419 30.07 -58.48 21.62
C ILE A 419 30.45 -57.93 23.00
N ALA A 420 30.16 -56.66 23.28
CA ALA A 420 30.42 -56.05 24.57
C ALA A 420 29.59 -56.69 25.70
N ASP A 421 28.33 -57.04 25.43
CA ASP A 421 27.46 -57.73 26.39
C ASP A 421 27.93 -59.17 26.64
N ILE A 422 28.29 -59.92 25.59
CA ILE A 422 28.89 -61.26 25.72
C ILE A 422 30.18 -61.19 26.56
N SER A 423 31.03 -60.20 26.29
CA SER A 423 32.29 -60.00 27.03
C SER A 423 32.06 -59.80 28.52
N LYS A 424 31.03 -59.03 28.92
CA LYS A 424 30.64 -58.87 30.33
C LYS A 424 30.16 -60.16 30.97
N VAL A 425 29.43 -61.01 30.25
CA VAL A 425 28.97 -62.33 30.74
C VAL A 425 30.17 -63.26 30.97
N THR A 426 31.14 -63.32 30.06
CA THR A 426 32.36 -64.13 30.24
C THR A 426 33.26 -63.69 31.40
N VAL A 427 33.23 -62.41 31.79
CA VAL A 427 34.00 -61.93 32.97
C VAL A 427 33.31 -62.32 34.29
N LEU A 428 32.00 -62.50 34.29
CA LEU A 428 31.23 -62.96 35.46
C LEU A 428 31.30 -64.48 35.67
N GLU A 429 31.70 -65.26 34.66
CA GLU A 429 31.83 -66.73 34.73
C GLU A 429 33.24 -67.23 35.11
N LYS A 430 34.22 -66.37 35.43
CA LYS A 430 35.47 -66.86 36.04
C LYS A 430 35.19 -67.38 37.45
N PRO A 431 35.36 -68.69 37.73
CA PRO A 431 35.16 -69.21 39.08
C PRO A 431 36.24 -68.64 40.00
N ARG A 432 35.83 -68.07 41.14
CA ARG A 432 36.69 -67.97 42.32
C ARG A 432 37.00 -69.40 42.77
N THR A 433 38.10 -69.97 42.29
CA THR A 433 38.64 -71.20 42.87
C THR A 433 39.26 -70.82 44.21
N THR A 434 38.45 -70.88 45.25
CA THR A 434 38.89 -71.03 46.64
C THR A 434 39.57 -72.40 46.75
N MET A 435 40.86 -72.45 47.09
CA MET A 435 41.42 -73.64 47.74
C MET A 435 42.45 -73.21 48.79
N GLN A 436 42.03 -73.48 50.03
CA GLN A 436 42.75 -73.79 51.29
C GLN A 436 43.89 -72.89 51.76
#